data_AF-A0AAF0Y4U2-F1
#
_entry.id   AF-A0AAF0Y4U2-F1
#
_cell.length_a   1.000
_cell.length_b   1.000
_cell.length_c   1.000
_cell.angle_alpha   90.00
_cell.angle_beta   90.00
_cell.angle_gamma   90.00
#
_symmetry.space_group_name_H-M   'P 1'
#
loop_
_entity.id
_entity.type
_entity.pdbx_description
1 polymer ?
#
loop_
_entity_poly.entity_id
_entity_poly.type
_entity_poly.pdbx_seq_one_letter_code
_entity_poly.pdbx_strand_id
1 'polypeptide(L)'
;MRDPSTTKLATSKDAAKSVSVGTKSPRGWLPTSNKRRHDSPYSRSTSPESTDSVPPYSYKKLRRPSAIWRAEREKEAARLAARDLDPANAYAFSLYPDAFLNPLHLMLRQFEADVAAAVSTNPDLHIVSIYVCIKRLVLGLNSLEKWIKGDEREILIEYIGNVVEHAGVDRFDMMEEFGDAADMVEKWCKW
;
A
#
# COMPACT_ATOMS: atom_id res chain seq x y z
N MET A 1 -53.63 -27.31 23.27
CA MET A 1 -53.56 -28.67 22.70
C MET A 1 -52.36 -28.69 21.77
N ARG A 2 -51.20 -29.18 22.23
CA ARG A 2 -50.69 -30.57 22.09
C ARG A 2 -50.59 -30.96 20.60
N ASP A 3 -49.46 -31.35 20.02
CA ASP A 3 -48.15 -31.74 20.56
C ASP A 3 -47.02 -31.48 19.55
N PRO A 4 -45.77 -31.34 20.03
CA PRO A 4 -44.52 -31.35 19.26
C PRO A 4 -43.94 -32.77 19.14
N SER A 5 -43.16 -33.05 18.10
CA SER A 5 -42.29 -34.23 18.01
C SER A 5 -40.92 -33.78 17.46
N THR A 6 -39.81 -33.77 18.21
CA THR A 6 -38.90 -34.89 18.60
C THR A 6 -38.50 -35.74 17.37
N THR A 7 -37.23 -36.00 16.99
CA THR A 7 -35.96 -36.32 17.69
C THR A 7 -34.85 -36.34 16.60
N LYS A 8 -33.58 -35.98 16.80
CA LYS A 8 -32.39 -36.83 17.13
C LYS A 8 -31.15 -35.95 16.92
N LEU A 9 -30.36 -35.55 17.93
CA LEU A 9 -29.28 -36.29 18.60
C LEU A 9 -28.51 -37.29 17.72
N ALA A 10 -27.31 -36.88 17.29
CA ALA A 10 -26.22 -37.78 16.94
C ALA A 10 -24.89 -37.16 17.41
N THR A 11 -24.38 -37.71 18.50
CA THR A 11 -22.99 -37.63 18.98
C THR A 11 -22.11 -38.63 18.24
N SER A 12 -20.93 -38.20 17.77
CA SER A 12 -19.74 -39.03 17.52
C SER A 12 -18.54 -38.09 17.68
N LYS A 13 -17.72 -38.13 18.74
CA LYS A 13 -16.88 -39.19 19.31
C LYS A 13 -15.70 -39.60 18.41
N ASP A 14 -14.52 -39.35 18.97
CA ASP A 14 -13.19 -39.94 18.71
C ASP A 14 -12.48 -39.61 17.38
N ALA A 15 -11.34 -38.91 17.47
CA ALA A 15 -10.05 -39.59 17.53
C ALA A 15 -8.89 -38.58 17.56
N ALA A 16 -8.22 -38.49 18.71
CA ALA A 16 -6.89 -37.92 18.82
C ALA A 16 -5.90 -38.74 17.99
N LYS A 17 -5.08 -38.06 17.18
CA LYS A 17 -3.86 -38.65 16.62
C LYS A 17 -2.69 -37.73 16.93
N SER A 18 -2.09 -38.02 18.08
CA SER A 18 -0.73 -37.67 18.45
C SER A 18 0.27 -38.27 17.44
N VAL A 19 1.08 -37.43 16.82
CA VAL A 19 2.30 -37.85 16.11
C VAL A 19 3.46 -36.99 16.59
N SER A 20 4.21 -37.57 17.52
CA SER A 20 5.66 -37.67 17.59
C SER A 20 6.52 -36.45 17.22
N VAL A 21 6.99 -35.79 18.28
CA VAL A 21 8.17 -34.92 18.32
C VAL A 21 9.41 -35.73 17.92
N GLY A 22 9.96 -35.42 16.74
CA GLY A 22 11.25 -35.94 16.29
C GLY A 22 12.38 -34.99 16.66
N THR A 23 13.05 -35.24 17.77
CA THR A 23 14.32 -34.61 18.14
C THR A 23 15.46 -35.14 17.27
N LYS A 24 16.03 -34.30 16.40
CA LYS A 24 17.39 -34.46 15.88
C LYS A 24 18.07 -33.10 15.71
N SER A 25 18.78 -32.67 16.74
CA SER A 25 20.05 -31.94 16.57
C SER A 25 21.15 -33.00 16.61
N PRO A 26 22.24 -32.91 15.82
CA PRO A 26 23.35 -32.06 16.28
C PRO A 26 24.32 -31.54 15.19
N ARG A 27 25.24 -30.67 15.65
CA ARG A 27 26.50 -30.19 15.01
C ARG A 27 26.25 -29.05 14.00
N GLY A 28 26.71 -27.82 14.22
CA GLY A 28 27.95 -27.40 14.86
C GLY A 28 28.93 -26.96 13.77
N TRP A 29 28.71 -25.79 13.17
CA TRP A 29 29.64 -25.14 12.24
C TRP A 29 29.66 -23.63 12.54
N LEU A 30 30.78 -23.17 13.06
CA LEU A 30 31.24 -21.78 13.19
C LEU A 30 32.74 -21.80 12.79
N PRO A 31 33.37 -20.67 12.47
CA PRO A 31 33.36 -20.02 11.16
C PRO A 31 34.77 -20.03 10.55
N THR A 32 34.93 -20.34 9.26
CA THR A 32 36.23 -20.16 8.60
C THR A 32 36.36 -18.75 8.05
N SER A 33 37.01 -17.91 8.84
CA SER A 33 37.71 -16.70 8.41
C SER A 33 38.56 -16.97 7.17
N ASN A 34 38.22 -16.39 6.02
CA ASN A 34 39.13 -16.35 4.88
C ASN A 34 39.49 -14.90 4.57
N LYS A 35 40.60 -14.46 5.18
CA LYS A 35 41.37 -13.30 4.74
C LYS A 35 41.96 -13.62 3.37
N ARG A 36 41.38 -13.07 2.30
CA ARG A 36 42.13 -12.84 1.06
C ARG A 36 42.06 -11.38 0.69
N ARG A 37 43.20 -10.73 0.94
CA ARG A 37 43.61 -9.47 0.33
C ARG A 37 43.63 -9.70 -1.18
N HIS A 38 42.75 -9.03 -1.90
CA HIS A 38 42.98 -8.70 -3.29
C HIS A 38 43.28 -7.21 -3.34
N ASP A 39 44.54 -6.91 -3.61
CA ASP A 39 45.00 -5.59 -4.02
C ASP A 39 44.28 -5.23 -5.33
N SER A 40 43.42 -4.22 -5.28
CA SER A 40 42.79 -3.61 -6.45
C SER A 40 43.61 -2.37 -6.86
N PRO A 41 44.09 -2.26 -8.12
CA PRO A 41 44.95 -1.17 -8.55
C PRO A 41 44.19 0.11 -8.95
N TYR A 42 42.91 0.26 -8.57
CA TYR A 42 42.18 1.51 -8.79
C TYR A 42 42.38 2.49 -7.62
N SER A 43 43.58 3.07 -7.55
CA SER A 43 43.77 4.39 -6.95
C SER A 43 43.12 5.42 -7.87
N ARG A 44 41.85 5.76 -7.61
CA ARG A 44 41.21 6.94 -8.19
C ARG A 44 40.92 7.94 -7.07
N SER A 45 41.53 9.11 -7.22
CA SER A 45 41.46 10.27 -6.35
C SER A 45 40.07 10.53 -5.77
N THR A 46 39.97 10.55 -4.44
CA THR A 46 38.84 11.14 -3.73
C THR A 46 39.06 12.66 -3.65
N SER A 47 38.68 13.38 -4.70
CA SER A 47 38.22 14.76 -4.51
C SER A 47 36.85 14.68 -3.82
N PRO A 48 36.56 15.53 -2.82
CA PRO A 48 35.23 15.64 -2.24
C PRO A 48 34.35 16.39 -3.23
N GLU A 49 33.81 15.68 -4.21
CA GLU A 49 32.73 16.21 -5.04
C GLU A 49 31.48 16.26 -4.16
N SER A 50 31.13 17.50 -3.82
CA SER A 50 29.95 17.89 -3.05
C SER A 50 28.71 17.25 -3.67
N THR A 51 28.28 16.13 -3.11
CA THR A 51 26.99 15.51 -3.40
C THR A 51 25.91 16.20 -2.59
N ASP A 52 25.68 17.48 -2.87
CA ASP A 52 24.33 18.07 -2.77
C ASP A 52 23.50 17.58 -3.97
N SER A 53 23.56 16.28 -4.25
CA SER A 53 22.64 15.61 -5.17
C SER A 53 21.42 15.23 -4.37
N VAL A 54 20.62 16.25 -4.06
CA VAL A 54 19.21 16.03 -3.71
C VAL A 54 18.61 15.25 -4.90
N PRO A 55 18.08 14.04 -4.71
CA PRO A 55 17.50 13.29 -5.82
C PRO A 55 16.37 14.12 -6.45
N PRO A 56 16.22 14.10 -7.79
CA PRO A 56 15.34 15.00 -8.54
C PRO A 56 13.83 14.68 -8.38
N TYR A 57 13.45 13.92 -7.36
CA TYR A 57 12.06 13.74 -6.99
C TYR A 57 11.62 14.94 -6.16
N SER A 58 11.21 15.98 -6.88
CA SER A 58 10.47 17.11 -6.34
C SER A 58 9.39 16.59 -5.39
N TYR A 59 9.61 16.78 -4.09
CA TYR A 59 8.70 16.43 -3.01
C TYR A 59 7.42 17.25 -3.18
N LYS A 60 6.51 16.81 -4.05
CA LYS A 60 5.11 17.20 -3.94
C LYS A 60 4.70 16.78 -2.53
N LYS A 61 4.37 17.75 -1.67
CA LYS A 61 3.65 17.48 -0.42
C LYS A 61 2.55 16.48 -0.75
N LEU A 62 2.65 15.27 -0.21
CA LEU A 62 1.69 14.19 -0.36
C LEU A 62 0.32 14.67 0.14
N ARG A 63 -0.43 15.34 -0.73
CA ARG A 63 -1.82 15.70 -0.45
C ARG A 63 -2.64 14.46 -0.78
N ARG A 64 -3.33 13.94 0.23
CA ARG A 64 -4.28 12.84 0.04
C ARG A 64 -5.29 13.23 -1.03
N PRO A 65 -5.60 12.35 -2.02
CA PRO A 65 -6.62 12.59 -3.03
C PRO A 65 -7.96 13.04 -2.42
N SER A 66 -8.38 12.42 -1.31
CA SER A 66 -9.58 12.85 -0.57
C SER A 66 -9.55 14.32 -0.10
N ALA A 67 -8.38 14.89 0.20
CA ALA A 67 -8.24 16.30 0.57
C ALA A 67 -8.16 17.23 -0.66
N ILE A 68 -7.66 16.72 -1.79
CA ILE A 68 -7.69 17.45 -3.07
C ILE A 68 -9.14 17.64 -3.51
N TRP A 69 -9.92 16.55 -3.56
CA TRP A 69 -11.31 16.58 -4.03
C TRP A 69 -12.27 17.30 -3.08
N ARG A 70 -12.01 17.30 -1.76
CA ARG A 70 -12.74 18.19 -0.83
C ARG A 70 -12.47 19.67 -1.12
N ALA A 71 -11.21 20.03 -1.39
CA ALA A 71 -10.87 21.41 -1.75
C ALA A 71 -11.49 21.82 -3.09
N GLU A 72 -11.65 20.89 -4.04
CA GLU A 72 -12.38 21.14 -5.28
C GLU A 72 -13.87 21.43 -5.03
N ARG A 73 -14.53 20.66 -4.15
CA ARG A 73 -15.91 20.94 -3.71
C ARG A 73 -16.04 22.31 -3.05
N GLU A 74 -15.12 22.67 -2.16
CA GLU A 74 -15.12 23.97 -1.50
C GLU A 74 -14.92 25.11 -2.50
N LYS A 75 -13.99 24.96 -3.44
CA LYS A 75 -13.75 25.93 -4.52
C LYS A 75 -15.00 26.11 -5.39
N GLU A 76 -15.66 25.02 -5.75
CA GLU A 76 -16.88 25.05 -6.55
C GLU A 76 -18.04 25.72 -5.79
N ALA A 77 -18.23 25.37 -4.52
CA ALA A 77 -19.23 25.99 -3.65
C ALA A 77 -19.03 27.50 -3.51
N ALA A 78 -17.78 27.95 -3.35
CA ALA A 78 -17.45 29.37 -3.29
C ALA A 78 -17.81 30.10 -4.59
N ARG A 79 -17.54 29.50 -5.76
CA ARG A 79 -17.88 30.07 -7.06
C ARG A 79 -19.40 30.12 -7.29
N LEU A 80 -20.15 29.11 -6.84
CA LEU A 80 -21.61 29.13 -6.88
C LEU A 80 -22.18 30.25 -6.00
N ALA A 81 -21.66 30.43 -4.79
CA ALA A 81 -22.08 31.50 -3.89
C ALA A 81 -21.80 32.89 -4.49
N ALA A 82 -20.67 33.03 -5.19
CA ALA A 82 -20.31 34.24 -5.92
C ALA A 82 -21.10 34.44 -7.24
N ARG A 83 -21.87 33.43 -7.69
CA ARG A 83 -22.51 33.37 -9.01
C ARG A 83 -21.53 33.41 -10.19
N ASP A 84 -20.29 33.02 -9.95
CA ASP A 84 -19.19 32.90 -10.94
C ASP A 84 -19.10 31.50 -11.58
N LEU A 85 -20.07 30.64 -11.25
CA LEU A 85 -20.24 29.31 -11.83
C LEU A 85 -21.73 29.04 -12.03
N ASP A 86 -22.09 28.58 -13.22
CA ASP A 86 -23.42 28.07 -13.50
C ASP A 86 -23.67 26.79 -12.68
N PRO A 87 -24.77 26.67 -11.93
CA PRO A 87 -25.14 25.43 -11.24
C PRO A 87 -25.13 24.18 -12.14
N ALA A 88 -25.43 24.30 -13.43
CA ALA A 88 -25.36 23.18 -14.38
C ALA A 88 -23.93 22.68 -14.62
N ASN A 89 -22.92 23.51 -14.34
CA ASN A 89 -21.50 23.19 -14.48
C ASN A 89 -20.83 22.85 -13.13
N ALA A 90 -21.60 22.73 -12.05
CA ALA A 90 -21.11 22.35 -10.74
C ALA A 90 -21.12 20.82 -10.57
N TYR A 91 -19.98 20.18 -10.86
CA TYR A 91 -19.85 18.72 -10.90
C TYR A 91 -19.14 18.15 -9.67
N ALA A 92 -18.36 18.93 -8.92
CA ALA A 92 -17.55 18.41 -7.82
C ALA A 92 -18.39 17.73 -6.73
N PHE A 93 -19.60 18.21 -6.46
CA PHE A 93 -20.51 17.57 -5.48
C PHE A 93 -21.08 16.24 -5.96
N SER A 94 -21.28 16.06 -7.28
CA SER A 94 -21.80 14.81 -7.85
C SER A 94 -20.70 13.78 -8.06
N LEU A 95 -19.50 14.23 -8.47
CA LEU A 95 -18.31 13.38 -8.62
C LEU A 95 -17.76 12.92 -7.28
N TYR A 96 -17.75 13.79 -6.26
CA TYR A 96 -17.09 13.52 -4.98
C TYR A 96 -18.04 13.60 -3.78
N PRO A 97 -19.10 12.77 -3.74
CA PRO A 97 -20.03 12.76 -2.62
C PRO A 97 -19.34 12.30 -1.33
N ASP A 98 -19.90 12.65 -0.17
CA ASP A 98 -19.35 12.24 1.14
C ASP A 98 -19.29 10.71 1.29
N ALA A 99 -20.23 10.00 0.67
CA ALA A 99 -20.27 8.54 0.61
C ALA A 99 -19.05 7.94 -0.12
N PHE A 100 -18.33 8.72 -0.92
CA PHE A 100 -17.06 8.34 -1.55
C PHE A 100 -15.86 8.90 -0.76
N LEU A 101 -15.86 10.20 -0.46
CA LEU A 101 -14.70 10.87 0.13
C LEU A 101 -14.39 10.42 1.57
N ASN A 102 -15.39 10.10 2.38
CA ASN A 102 -15.17 9.66 3.75
C ASN A 102 -14.53 8.27 3.84
N PRO A 103 -15.08 7.22 3.20
CA PRO A 103 -14.43 5.91 3.22
C PRO A 103 -13.05 5.96 2.56
N LEU A 104 -12.90 6.66 1.44
CA LEU A 104 -11.59 6.82 0.81
C LEU A 104 -10.57 7.47 1.75
N HIS A 105 -10.95 8.56 2.42
CA HIS A 105 -10.06 9.25 3.36
C HIS A 105 -9.57 8.32 4.48
N LEU A 106 -10.46 7.50 5.03
CA LEU A 106 -10.12 6.53 6.07
C LEU A 106 -9.19 5.43 5.54
N MET A 107 -9.45 4.89 4.35
CA MET A 107 -8.60 3.87 3.73
C MET A 107 -7.18 4.40 3.47
N LEU A 108 -7.05 5.60 2.92
CA LEU A 108 -5.74 6.21 2.65
C LEU A 108 -4.99 6.52 3.95
N ARG A 109 -5.69 7.01 4.99
CA ARG A 109 -5.09 7.25 6.31
C ARG A 109 -4.62 5.95 6.96
N GLN A 110 -5.41 4.88 6.86
CA GLN A 110 -5.02 3.58 7.37
C GLN A 110 -3.81 3.01 6.62
N PHE A 111 -3.80 3.14 5.29
CA PHE A 111 -2.69 2.72 4.46
C PHE A 111 -1.38 3.42 4.85
N GLU A 112 -1.38 4.75 5.01
CA GLU A 112 -0.19 5.49 5.48
C GLU A 112 0.29 4.99 6.85
N ALA A 113 -0.64 4.73 7.78
CA ALA A 113 -0.31 4.23 9.12
C ALA A 113 0.28 2.81 9.05
N ASP A 114 -0.29 1.94 8.22
CA ASP A 114 0.19 0.57 8.02
C ASP A 114 1.60 0.57 7.38
N VAL A 115 1.85 1.45 6.40
CA VAL A 115 3.17 1.62 5.78
C VAL A 115 4.20 2.11 6.81
N ALA A 116 3.86 3.13 7.61
CA ALA A 116 4.75 3.62 8.67
C ALA A 116 5.07 2.53 9.72
N ALA A 117 4.08 1.72 10.09
CA ALA A 117 4.26 0.59 10.98
C ALA A 117 5.13 -0.51 10.36
N ALA A 118 4.97 -0.80 9.07
CA ALA A 118 5.79 -1.77 8.33
C ALA A 118 7.27 -1.38 8.34
N VAL A 119 7.58 -0.12 8.05
CA VAL A 119 8.95 0.42 8.09
C VAL A 119 9.54 0.33 9.51
N SER A 120 8.73 0.65 10.53
CA SER A 120 9.20 0.68 11.92
C SER A 120 9.44 -0.72 12.51
N THR A 121 8.67 -1.73 12.10
CA THR A 121 8.68 -3.05 12.74
C THR A 121 9.80 -3.95 12.23
N ASN A 122 10.07 -3.93 10.93
CA ASN A 122 11.06 -4.83 10.33
C ASN A 122 11.76 -4.16 9.14
N PRO A 123 12.79 -3.31 9.40
CA PRO A 123 13.46 -2.53 8.36
C PRO A 123 14.07 -3.38 7.24
N ASP A 124 14.38 -4.65 7.48
CA ASP A 124 14.98 -5.52 6.46
C ASP A 124 13.94 -6.24 5.58
N LEU A 125 12.68 -6.33 6.04
CA LEU A 125 11.57 -7.02 5.34
C LEU A 125 10.35 -6.11 5.10
N HIS A 126 10.55 -4.80 5.18
CA HIS A 126 9.48 -3.81 5.06
C HIS A 126 8.83 -3.83 3.68
N ILE A 127 9.57 -4.17 2.61
CA ILE A 127 9.05 -4.24 1.23
C ILE A 127 7.86 -5.21 1.09
N VAL A 128 7.96 -6.41 1.67
CA VAL A 128 6.86 -7.41 1.69
C VAL A 128 5.67 -6.90 2.48
N SER A 129 5.93 -6.26 3.62
CA SER A 129 4.88 -5.72 4.48
C SER A 129 4.13 -4.58 3.80
N ILE A 130 4.84 -3.66 3.13
CA ILE A 130 4.25 -2.55 2.37
C ILE A 130 3.43 -3.10 1.20
N TYR A 131 3.91 -4.13 0.49
CA TYR A 131 3.14 -4.78 -0.57
C TYR A 131 1.80 -5.34 -0.07
N VAL A 132 1.77 -5.95 1.12
CA VAL A 132 0.51 -6.38 1.76
C VAL A 132 -0.41 -5.19 2.07
N CYS A 133 0.14 -4.06 2.52
CA CYS A 133 -0.62 -2.83 2.75
C CYS A 133 -1.26 -2.31 1.47
N ILE A 134 -0.50 -2.28 0.36
CA ILE A 134 -1.02 -1.85 -0.94
C ILE A 134 -2.15 -2.76 -1.41
N LYS A 135 -1.98 -4.09 -1.31
CA LYS A 135 -3.04 -5.05 -1.66
C LYS A 135 -4.34 -4.80 -0.90
N ARG A 136 -4.25 -4.54 0.40
CA ARG A 136 -5.43 -4.24 1.23
C ARG A 136 -6.10 -2.94 0.79
N LEU A 137 -5.32 -1.88 0.53
CA LEU A 137 -5.86 -0.62 0.04
C LEU A 137 -6.58 -0.81 -1.30
N VAL A 138 -5.92 -1.45 -2.27
CA VAL A 138 -6.46 -1.75 -3.61
C VAL A 138 -7.79 -2.52 -3.51
N LEU A 139 -7.87 -3.56 -2.67
CA LEU A 139 -9.13 -4.27 -2.42
C LEU A 139 -10.22 -3.37 -1.81
N GLY A 140 -9.83 -2.44 -0.92
CA GLY A 140 -10.74 -1.42 -0.39
C GLY A 140 -11.24 -0.46 -1.46
N LEU A 141 -10.36 0.01 -2.35
CA LEU A 141 -10.71 0.91 -3.46
C LEU A 141 -11.68 0.26 -4.45
N ASN A 142 -11.62 -1.06 -4.64
CA ASN A 142 -12.61 -1.79 -5.46
C ASN A 142 -14.04 -1.63 -4.95
N SER A 143 -14.23 -1.49 -3.63
CA SER A 143 -15.57 -1.22 -3.08
C SER A 143 -16.11 0.17 -3.46
N LEU A 144 -15.24 1.05 -3.96
CA LEU A 144 -15.54 2.41 -4.40
C LEU A 144 -15.47 2.59 -5.93
N GLU A 145 -15.35 1.50 -6.70
CA GLU A 145 -15.09 1.51 -8.14
C GLU A 145 -16.00 2.46 -8.94
N LYS A 146 -17.31 2.49 -8.62
CA LYS A 146 -18.27 3.33 -9.35
C LYS A 146 -17.97 4.84 -9.32
N TRP A 147 -17.14 5.29 -8.38
CA TRP A 147 -16.72 6.68 -8.22
C TRP A 147 -15.29 6.95 -8.71
N ILE A 148 -14.53 5.93 -9.09
CA ILE A 148 -13.13 6.06 -9.50
C ILE A 148 -13.06 5.85 -11.02
N LYS A 149 -12.90 6.92 -11.78
CA LYS A 149 -12.86 6.87 -13.25
C LYS A 149 -11.66 7.65 -13.80
N GLY A 150 -11.13 7.22 -14.95
CA GLY A 150 -10.05 7.92 -15.66
C GLY A 150 -8.97 8.51 -14.72
N ASP A 151 -8.91 9.84 -14.67
CA ASP A 151 -7.96 10.64 -13.91
C ASP A 151 -7.95 10.37 -12.39
N GLU A 152 -9.09 10.02 -11.77
CA GLU A 152 -9.10 9.71 -10.33
C GLU A 152 -8.24 8.51 -9.99
N ARG A 153 -8.20 7.52 -10.89
CA ARG A 153 -7.37 6.33 -10.75
C ARG A 153 -5.90 6.69 -10.84
N GLU A 154 -5.52 7.52 -11.81
CA GLU A 154 -4.13 7.94 -11.99
C GLU A 154 -3.63 8.72 -10.77
N ILE A 155 -4.45 9.62 -10.24
CA ILE A 155 -4.17 10.37 -9.01
C ILE A 155 -3.96 9.42 -7.81
N LEU A 156 -4.79 8.38 -7.68
CA LEU A 156 -4.64 7.38 -6.63
C LEU A 156 -3.35 6.56 -6.78
N ILE A 157 -3.02 6.13 -8.00
CA ILE A 157 -1.78 5.39 -8.30
C ILE A 157 -0.56 6.25 -7.98
N GLU A 158 -0.54 7.50 -8.43
CA GLU A 158 0.55 8.46 -8.15
C GLU A 158 0.71 8.64 -6.63
N TYR A 159 -0.40 8.84 -5.91
CA TYR A 159 -0.36 9.01 -4.46
C TYR A 159 0.16 7.77 -3.73
N ILE A 160 -0.31 6.56 -4.10
CA ILE A 160 0.17 5.30 -3.50
C ILE A 160 1.67 5.14 -3.74
N GLY A 161 2.13 5.34 -4.98
CA GLY A 161 3.54 5.28 -5.33
C GLY A 161 4.37 6.26 -4.52
N ASN A 162 3.91 7.51 -4.40
CA ASN A 162 4.61 8.51 -3.61
C ASN A 162 4.69 8.14 -2.12
N VAL A 163 3.65 7.54 -1.52
CA VAL A 163 3.71 7.07 -0.12
C VAL A 163 4.75 5.97 0.06
N VAL A 164 4.85 5.04 -0.89
CA VAL A 164 5.84 3.95 -0.89
C VAL A 164 7.27 4.49 -1.04
N GLU A 165 7.48 5.44 -1.97
CA GLU A 165 8.78 6.08 -2.16
C GLU A 165 9.21 6.88 -0.92
N HIS A 166 8.26 7.59 -0.27
CA HIS A 166 8.55 8.29 1.00
C HIS A 166 8.87 7.34 2.15
N ALA A 167 8.43 6.08 2.06
CA ALA A 167 8.80 5.03 3.01
C ALA A 167 10.19 4.44 2.75
N GLY A 168 10.91 4.91 1.71
CA GLY A 168 12.25 4.46 1.35
C GLY A 168 12.28 3.24 0.45
N VAL A 169 11.13 2.81 -0.09
CA VAL A 169 11.05 1.68 -1.04
C VAL A 169 11.05 2.20 -2.46
N ASP A 170 12.01 1.74 -3.25
CA ASP A 170 12.01 1.96 -4.69
C ASP A 170 10.90 1.12 -5.36
N ARG A 171 10.13 1.75 -6.26
CA ARG A 171 9.05 1.06 -6.98
C ARG A 171 9.59 -0.09 -7.82
N PHE A 172 10.77 0.04 -8.42
CA PHE A 172 11.41 -0.99 -9.24
C PHE A 172 11.85 -2.19 -8.42
N ASP A 173 12.38 -1.98 -7.21
CA ASP A 173 12.71 -3.09 -6.30
C ASP A 173 11.44 -3.90 -5.96
N MET A 174 10.30 -3.21 -5.78
CA MET A 174 9.03 -3.86 -5.54
C MET A 174 8.53 -4.65 -6.76
N MET A 175 8.83 -4.20 -7.99
CA MET A 175 8.51 -4.95 -9.21
C MET A 175 9.40 -6.18 -9.38
N GLU A 176 10.68 -6.07 -9.05
CA GLU A 176 11.61 -7.19 -9.16
C GLU A 176 11.21 -8.33 -8.21
N GLU A 177 10.82 -7.99 -6.98
CA GLU A 177 10.44 -8.96 -5.95
C GLU A 177 9.04 -9.58 -6.17
N PHE A 178 8.06 -8.79 -6.64
CA PHE A 178 6.66 -9.24 -6.74
C PHE A 178 6.13 -9.41 -8.17
N GLY A 179 6.98 -9.23 -9.18
CA GLY A 179 6.66 -9.31 -10.60
C GLY A 179 6.39 -7.95 -11.23
N ASP A 180 6.42 -7.91 -12.57
CA ASP A 180 6.41 -6.70 -13.40
C ASP A 180 5.39 -5.66 -12.91
N ALA A 181 5.79 -4.37 -12.81
CA ALA A 181 4.83 -3.30 -12.56
C ALA A 181 3.72 -3.32 -13.58
N ALA A 182 3.99 -3.71 -14.83
CA ALA A 182 2.94 -3.87 -15.81
C ALA A 182 1.91 -4.89 -15.35
N ASP A 183 2.30 -5.99 -14.70
CA ASP A 183 1.41 -7.05 -14.22
C ASP A 183 0.76 -6.70 -12.86
N MET A 184 1.44 -5.91 -12.02
CA MET A 184 0.85 -5.31 -10.80
C MET A 184 -0.16 -4.23 -11.14
N VAL A 185 0.22 -3.27 -11.98
CA VAL A 185 -0.62 -2.21 -12.52
C VAL A 185 -1.71 -2.83 -13.37
N GLU A 186 -1.48 -3.85 -14.21
CA GLU A 186 -2.52 -4.56 -14.96
C GLU A 186 -3.43 -5.40 -14.05
N LYS A 187 -2.96 -5.93 -12.92
CA LYS A 187 -3.86 -6.52 -11.90
C LYS A 187 -4.59 -5.44 -11.08
N TRP A 188 -4.06 -4.23 -10.99
CA TRP A 188 -4.73 -3.03 -10.46
C TRP A 188 -5.61 -2.34 -11.53
N CYS A 189 -5.41 -2.63 -12.81
CA CYS A 189 -6.03 -1.99 -13.98
C CYS A 189 -6.91 -2.93 -14.81
N LYS A 190 -6.96 -4.24 -14.50
CA LYS A 190 -8.03 -5.17 -14.89
C LYS A 190 -9.26 -4.98 -14.00
N TRP A 191 -9.49 -3.72 -13.62
CA TRP A 191 -10.77 -3.16 -13.23
C TRP A 191 -11.37 -2.58 -14.51
#